data_AF-A0AAN8APQ9-F1
#
_entry.id   AF-A0AAN8APQ9-F1
#
_cell.length_a   1.000
_cell.length_b   1.000
_cell.length_c   1.000
_cell.angle_alpha   90.00
_cell.angle_beta   90.00
_cell.angle_gamma   90.00
#
_symmetry.space_group_name_H-M   'P 1'
#
loop_
_entity.id
_entity.type
_entity.pdbx_description
1 polymer ?
#
loop_
_entity_poly.entity_id
_entity_poly.type
_entity_poly.pdbx_seq_one_letter_code
_entity_poly.pdbx_strand_id
1 'polypeptide(L)'
;MTGSKSSSKVRIMAIFVLLFALFSSQSSAAQVPLLMWSSEGLPPLASPAAGHITSNDQLTAYLTSAFGSGPNTVLLFLQDKLSKEDFTLFGGVFGNKQDSAFQNLEAALQSSPSSVSLPALEWSDSSVILALLQEKLNVSPVLVDADTLSHLSINTSASNLLLINLPYCTGLEKSCKEVLHENDGIIGEVLSIMKGKDVQYTAMYTGLQPSRVISEMSMSNQHAGRSLLQSVEATVKEPIMFNVSGNTCIMLWAQNLNISLTGDNWIDLATQTPSLDGSICNSSYSLLVLAYPSGHILRFSMSQRFYSVSARNWFTLDSVQLQLNDLSASFIGRRAIYAPAEYSFHCQSVTSFRDTLLVPNNTNQNTTQWRLNFIDFQIQGFGLANGTNFSYASDCAGFFTAGIWMGLITSLLMLWIFVYGLHMIMQLNTMDRFDDPKGPSISVPQKE
;
A
#
# COMPACT_ATOMS: atom_id res chain seq x y z
N MET A 1 17.90 -21.65 -30.47
CA MET A 1 18.44 -21.47 -29.10
C MET A 1 18.90 -20.03 -28.98
N THR A 2 18.46 -19.34 -27.91
CA THR A 2 18.68 -17.94 -27.47
C THR A 2 17.43 -17.07 -27.59
N GLY A 3 16.75 -16.89 -26.46
CA GLY A 3 15.63 -15.94 -26.33
C GLY A 3 14.87 -16.15 -25.02
N SER A 4 14.76 -15.09 -24.22
CA SER A 4 13.94 -14.98 -23.00
C SER A 4 14.50 -15.53 -21.68
N LYS A 5 15.67 -15.03 -21.26
CA LYS A 5 16.09 -15.05 -19.83
C LYS A 5 15.93 -13.69 -19.12
N SER A 6 15.52 -12.64 -19.83
CA SER A 6 15.45 -11.27 -19.30
C SER A 6 14.18 -10.99 -18.47
N SER A 7 13.03 -11.53 -18.87
CA SER A 7 11.73 -11.21 -18.24
C SER A 7 11.56 -11.78 -16.81
N SER A 8 12.18 -12.93 -16.51
CA SER A 8 12.11 -13.55 -15.18
C SER A 8 12.86 -12.76 -14.11
N LYS A 9 14.02 -12.18 -14.46
CA LYS A 9 14.81 -11.37 -13.52
C LYS A 9 14.10 -10.07 -13.13
N VAL A 10 13.39 -9.46 -14.07
CA VAL A 10 12.59 -8.24 -13.83
C VAL A 10 11.41 -8.54 -12.91
N ARG A 11 10.75 -9.70 -13.08
CA ARG A 11 9.64 -10.13 -12.20
C ARG A 11 10.13 -10.45 -10.78
N ILE A 12 11.29 -11.08 -10.64
CA ILE A 12 11.87 -11.39 -9.33
C ILE A 12 12.30 -10.10 -8.60
N MET A 13 12.92 -9.14 -9.30
CA MET A 13 13.20 -7.82 -8.71
C MET A 13 11.92 -7.08 -8.31
N ALA A 14 10.89 -7.12 -9.15
CA ALA A 14 9.61 -6.48 -8.82
C ALA A 14 8.97 -7.08 -7.57
N ILE A 15 9.07 -8.40 -7.38
CA ILE A 15 8.56 -9.09 -6.18
C ILE A 15 9.37 -8.71 -4.93
N PHE A 16 10.70 -8.63 -5.03
CA PHE A 16 11.53 -8.18 -3.92
C PHE A 16 11.27 -6.71 -3.55
N VAL A 17 11.07 -5.82 -4.53
CA VAL A 17 10.67 -4.42 -4.30
C VAL A 17 9.30 -4.34 -3.65
N LEU A 18 8.35 -5.19 -4.07
CA LEU A 18 7.00 -5.24 -3.49
C LEU A 18 7.00 -5.78 -2.05
N LEU A 19 7.83 -6.78 -1.76
CA LEU A 19 8.05 -7.29 -0.40
C LEU A 19 8.73 -6.26 0.49
N PHE A 20 9.71 -5.51 -0.02
CA PHE A 20 10.35 -4.41 0.73
C PHE A 20 9.35 -3.27 1.01
N ALA A 21 8.47 -2.97 0.06
CA ALA A 21 7.40 -1.98 0.21
C ALA A 21 6.35 -2.38 1.27
N LEU A 22 6.08 -3.68 1.43
CA LEU A 22 5.16 -4.19 2.46
C LEU A 22 5.76 -4.08 3.88
N PHE A 23 7.07 -4.29 4.04
CA PHE A 23 7.77 -4.08 5.31
C PHE A 23 8.03 -2.62 5.65
N SER A 24 7.91 -1.71 4.67
CA SER A 24 7.97 -0.26 4.89
C SER A 24 6.58 0.37 5.07
N SER A 25 5.58 -0.37 5.55
CA SER A 25 4.31 0.21 6.04
C SER A 25 4.52 0.96 7.37
N GLN A 26 5.58 1.76 7.44
CA GLN A 26 5.58 2.93 8.31
C GLN A 26 4.72 3.93 7.56
N SER A 27 3.54 4.27 8.10
CA SER A 27 2.81 5.42 7.57
C SER A 27 3.77 6.60 7.65
N SER A 28 4.26 7.04 6.49
CA SER A 28 5.04 8.24 6.35
C SER A 28 4.04 9.37 6.45
N ALA A 29 3.61 9.66 7.68
CA ALA A 29 2.83 10.84 7.98
C ALA A 29 3.57 12.03 7.35
N ALA A 30 2.85 12.75 6.49
CA ALA A 30 3.36 14.00 5.95
C ALA A 30 3.82 14.86 7.12
N GLN A 31 4.99 15.48 6.97
CA GLN A 31 5.66 16.20 8.03
C GLN A 31 6.13 17.55 7.52
N VAL A 32 6.04 18.56 8.39
CA VAL A 32 6.50 19.92 8.09
C VAL A 32 7.52 20.31 9.17
N PRO A 33 8.63 20.98 8.82
CA PRO A 33 9.55 21.50 9.82
C PRO A 33 8.97 22.74 10.51
N LEU A 34 9.26 22.89 11.80
CA LEU A 34 8.95 24.10 12.57
C LEU A 34 10.24 24.61 13.22
N LEU A 35 10.63 25.83 12.86
CA LEU A 35 11.74 26.55 13.48
C LEU A 35 11.18 27.67 14.35
N MET A 36 11.71 27.82 15.56
CA MET A 36 11.26 28.84 16.49
C MET A 36 12.46 29.50 17.16
N TRP A 37 12.42 30.83 17.29
CA TRP A 37 13.43 31.60 17.98
C TRP A 37 12.80 32.78 18.70
N SER A 38 13.41 33.20 19.80
CA SER A 38 12.86 34.27 20.65
C SER A 38 13.95 35.18 21.16
N SER A 39 13.58 36.45 21.37
CA SER A 39 14.41 37.46 22.03
C SER A 39 14.44 37.33 23.56
N GLU A 40 13.45 36.69 24.19
CA GLU A 40 13.34 36.58 25.67
C GLU A 40 13.91 35.26 26.23
N GLY A 41 14.04 34.23 25.39
CA GLY A 41 14.47 32.90 25.82
C GLY A 41 13.34 31.88 25.75
N LEU A 42 13.62 30.71 25.16
CA LEU A 42 12.72 29.57 25.04
C LEU A 42 13.16 28.46 25.99
N PRO A 43 12.21 27.68 26.54
CA PRO A 43 12.57 26.54 27.39
C PRO A 43 13.38 25.50 26.59
N PRO A 44 14.45 24.93 27.16
CA PRO A 44 15.30 23.98 26.44
C PRO A 44 14.49 22.74 26.07
N LEU A 45 14.52 22.38 24.79
CA LEU A 45 13.89 21.15 24.29
C LEU A 45 14.98 20.08 24.10
N ALA A 46 14.78 18.90 24.66
CA ALA A 46 15.69 17.78 24.46
C ALA A 46 15.74 17.41 22.97
N SER A 47 16.93 17.17 22.44
CA SER A 47 17.11 16.76 21.05
C SER A 47 16.30 15.49 20.77
N PRO A 48 15.30 15.52 19.88
CA PRO A 48 14.49 14.35 19.59
C PRO A 48 15.34 13.25 18.97
N ALA A 49 14.98 11.99 19.22
CA ALA A 49 15.61 10.84 18.57
C ALA A 49 15.46 10.96 17.04
N ALA A 50 16.44 10.45 16.28
CA ALA A 50 16.39 10.47 14.83
C ALA A 50 15.13 9.75 14.32
N GLY A 51 14.30 10.45 13.54
CA GLY A 51 13.03 9.93 13.01
C GLY A 51 11.80 10.12 13.92
N HIS A 52 11.93 10.81 15.06
CA HIS A 52 10.79 11.18 15.88
C HIS A 52 9.94 12.25 15.19
N ILE A 53 8.64 11.98 15.07
CA ILE A 53 7.63 12.94 14.59
C ILE A 53 6.96 13.54 15.83
N THR A 54 6.98 14.87 15.92
CA THR A 54 6.36 15.59 17.04
C THR A 54 4.86 15.69 16.79
N SER A 55 4.05 15.19 17.71
CA SER A 55 2.59 15.27 17.61
C SER A 55 2.07 16.65 18.02
N ASN A 56 0.84 16.97 17.62
CA ASN A 56 0.17 18.23 17.98
C ASN A 56 0.05 18.41 19.50
N ASP A 57 -0.15 17.33 20.26
CA ASP A 57 -0.22 17.38 21.74
C ASP A 57 1.13 17.77 22.37
N GLN A 58 2.23 17.22 21.84
CA GLN A 58 3.59 17.54 22.30
C GLN A 58 3.93 19.01 22.01
N LEU A 59 3.57 19.49 20.82
CA LEU A 59 3.73 20.90 20.46
C LEU A 59 2.90 21.80 21.40
N THR A 60 1.64 21.43 21.66
CA THR A 60 0.74 22.18 22.54
C THR A 60 1.29 22.30 23.96
N ALA A 61 1.83 21.21 24.51
CA ALA A 61 2.47 21.22 25.83
C ALA A 61 3.69 22.14 25.85
N TYR A 62 4.51 22.09 24.80
CA TYR A 62 5.68 22.96 24.66
C TYR A 62 5.31 24.44 24.55
N LEU A 63 4.36 24.79 23.69
CA LEU A 63 3.89 26.18 23.53
C LEU A 63 3.27 26.74 24.82
N THR A 64 2.60 25.90 25.60
CA THR A 64 2.04 26.31 26.90
C THR A 64 3.15 26.68 27.90
N SER A 65 4.28 25.97 27.86
CA SER A 65 5.47 26.31 28.64
C SER A 65 6.18 27.55 28.11
N ALA A 66 6.28 27.69 26.78
CA ALA A 66 7.02 28.76 26.13
C ALA A 66 6.35 30.14 26.24
N PHE A 67 5.02 30.22 26.18
CA PHE A 67 4.30 31.50 26.21
C PHE A 67 3.89 31.95 27.63
N GLY A 68 3.95 31.09 28.64
CA GLY A 68 3.68 31.49 30.03
C GLY A 68 2.35 32.26 30.19
N SER A 69 2.31 33.26 31.09
CA SER A 69 1.12 34.08 31.38
C SER A 69 1.27 35.57 31.01
N GLY A 70 2.33 35.93 30.29
CA GLY A 70 2.64 37.31 29.90
C GLY A 70 2.12 37.70 28.51
N PRO A 71 2.14 39.00 28.15
CA PRO A 71 1.86 39.43 26.79
C PRO A 71 2.98 38.99 25.85
N ASN A 72 2.65 38.23 24.82
CA ASN A 72 3.62 37.74 23.85
C ASN A 72 3.31 38.27 22.45
N THR A 73 4.32 38.81 21.77
CA THR A 73 4.22 39.13 20.35
C THR A 73 4.81 37.97 19.55
N VAL A 74 3.95 37.28 18.79
CA VAL A 74 4.31 36.11 17.98
C VAL A 74 4.29 36.48 16.50
N LEU A 75 5.43 36.25 15.83
CA LEU A 75 5.58 36.39 14.39
C LEU A 75 5.49 35.00 13.76
N LEU A 76 4.43 34.73 13.00
CA LEU A 76 4.27 33.47 12.27
C LEU A 76 4.60 33.69 10.79
N PHE A 77 5.75 33.22 10.37
CA PHE A 77 6.14 33.13 8.97
C PHE A 77 5.64 31.80 8.41
N LEU A 78 4.66 31.88 7.53
CA LEU A 78 3.93 30.72 7.02
C LEU A 78 4.18 30.59 5.52
N GLN A 79 4.96 29.58 5.13
CA GLN A 79 5.28 29.34 3.72
C GLN A 79 4.27 28.38 3.07
N ASP A 80 3.89 28.63 1.81
CA ASP A 80 2.92 27.78 1.10
C ASP A 80 3.30 26.31 1.05
N LYS A 81 4.60 26.02 0.89
CA LYS A 81 5.18 24.67 0.99
C LYS A 81 6.54 24.73 1.68
N LEU A 82 6.80 23.81 2.58
CA LEU A 82 8.10 23.70 3.23
C LEU A 82 8.37 22.26 3.67
N SER A 83 9.55 21.74 3.37
CA SER A 83 10.02 20.47 3.90
C SER A 83 11.48 20.54 4.35
N LYS A 84 11.94 19.53 5.11
CA LYS A 84 13.34 19.45 5.56
C LYS A 84 14.31 19.43 4.37
N GLU A 85 13.90 18.82 3.27
CA GLU A 85 14.70 18.68 2.05
C GLU A 85 15.01 20.05 1.44
N ASP A 86 14.12 21.03 1.57
CA ASP A 86 14.33 22.38 1.02
C ASP A 86 15.53 23.06 1.69
N PHE A 87 15.70 22.89 3.01
CA PHE A 87 16.89 23.38 3.71
C PHE A 87 18.16 22.65 3.27
N THR A 88 18.09 21.35 3.02
CA THR A 88 19.27 20.60 2.55
C THR A 88 19.67 20.96 1.13
N LEU A 89 18.69 21.27 0.26
CA LEU A 89 18.90 21.52 -1.16
C LEU A 89 19.27 22.98 -1.44
N PHE A 90 18.64 23.93 -0.75
CA PHE A 90 18.86 25.37 -0.96
C PHE A 90 19.69 26.05 0.14
N GLY A 91 20.00 25.37 1.25
CA GLY A 91 20.76 25.93 2.37
C GLY A 91 22.29 25.82 2.27
N GLY A 92 22.85 25.40 1.13
CA GLY A 92 24.30 25.39 0.92
C GLY A 92 25.11 24.40 1.79
N VAL A 93 24.47 23.35 2.33
CA VAL A 93 25.05 22.38 3.28
C VAL A 93 26.28 21.65 2.72
N PHE A 94 26.38 21.48 1.40
CA PHE A 94 27.45 20.74 0.72
C PHE A 94 28.64 21.61 0.23
N GLY A 95 28.98 22.67 0.96
CA GLY A 95 30.23 23.43 0.75
C GLY A 95 30.09 24.76 0.00
N ASN A 96 28.89 25.10 -0.50
CA ASN A 96 28.61 26.39 -1.13
C ASN A 96 27.78 27.29 -0.20
N LYS A 97 28.35 27.70 0.93
CA LYS A 97 27.65 28.57 1.91
C LYS A 97 27.26 29.94 1.34
N GLN A 98 28.06 30.48 0.43
CA GLN A 98 27.80 31.75 -0.28
C GLN A 98 26.55 31.68 -1.16
N ASP A 99 26.07 30.47 -1.46
CA ASP A 99 24.98 30.19 -2.38
C ASP A 99 23.68 29.78 -1.65
N SER A 100 23.65 29.95 -0.31
CA SER A 100 22.49 29.64 0.54
C SER A 100 21.36 30.64 0.31
N ALA A 101 20.12 30.12 0.20
CA ALA A 101 18.90 30.92 0.10
C ALA A 101 18.39 31.43 1.47
N PHE A 102 18.93 30.94 2.59
CA PHE A 102 18.40 31.18 3.96
C PHE A 102 19.40 31.93 4.86
N GLN A 103 20.02 32.99 4.37
CA GLN A 103 21.10 33.68 5.09
C GLN A 103 20.60 34.47 6.29
N ASN A 104 19.49 35.19 6.14
CA ASN A 104 18.89 35.99 7.20
C ASN A 104 18.26 35.10 8.27
N LEU A 105 17.64 33.99 7.88
CA LEU A 105 17.12 32.99 8.80
C LEU A 105 18.25 32.33 9.62
N GLU A 106 19.35 31.94 8.99
CA GLU A 106 20.53 31.39 9.69
C GLU A 106 21.10 32.42 10.67
N ALA A 107 21.25 33.67 10.24
CA ALA A 107 21.71 34.76 11.10
C ALA A 107 20.75 35.02 12.28
N ALA A 108 19.44 34.95 12.07
CA ALA A 108 18.44 35.10 13.11
C ALA A 108 18.53 33.98 14.16
N LEU A 109 18.68 32.73 13.73
CA LEU A 109 18.81 31.57 14.63
C LEU A 109 20.11 31.59 15.43
N GLN A 110 21.21 32.08 14.85
CA GLN A 110 22.52 32.19 15.52
C GLN A 110 22.61 33.40 16.46
N SER A 111 21.94 34.50 16.11
CA SER A 111 21.96 35.74 16.92
C SER A 111 20.94 35.76 18.05
N SER A 112 19.93 34.89 18.00
CA SER A 112 18.91 34.80 19.03
C SER A 112 19.44 34.10 20.30
N PRO A 113 19.07 34.56 21.51
CA PRO A 113 19.49 33.93 22.76
C PRO A 113 18.98 32.50 22.93
N SER A 114 17.91 32.14 22.22
CA SER A 114 17.37 30.79 22.19
C SER A 114 16.74 30.47 20.84
N SER A 115 16.95 29.25 20.39
CA SER A 115 16.32 28.69 19.19
C SER A 115 15.98 27.23 19.41
N VAL A 116 14.88 26.81 18.79
CA VAL A 116 14.31 25.47 18.90
C VAL A 116 13.95 25.02 17.50
N SER A 117 14.40 23.81 17.15
CA SER A 117 14.07 23.21 15.86
C SER A 117 13.30 21.91 16.09
N LEU A 118 12.16 21.80 15.42
CA LEU A 118 11.34 20.60 15.34
C LEU A 118 11.42 20.13 13.88
N PRO A 119 12.35 19.20 13.55
CA PRO A 119 12.61 18.82 12.16
C PRO A 119 11.43 18.14 11.47
N ALA A 120 10.53 17.55 12.26
CA ALA A 120 9.37 16.78 11.81
C ALA A 120 8.19 17.03 12.75
N LEU A 121 7.28 17.93 12.34
CA LEU A 121 5.99 18.13 12.97
C LEU A 121 4.92 17.38 12.16
N GLU A 122 4.04 16.66 12.85
CA GLU A 122 2.91 15.95 12.25
C GLU A 122 2.01 16.91 11.46
N TRP A 123 1.80 16.63 10.17
CA TRP A 123 0.90 17.40 9.32
C TRP A 123 -0.45 16.69 9.20
N SER A 124 -1.49 17.29 9.75
CA SER A 124 -2.87 16.79 9.69
C SER A 124 -3.74 17.67 8.79
N ASP A 125 -3.71 18.98 9.03
CA ASP A 125 -4.40 20.01 8.25
C ASP A 125 -3.54 21.29 8.19
N SER A 126 -3.69 22.05 7.11
CA SER A 126 -2.88 23.25 6.85
C SER A 126 -3.08 24.39 7.85
N SER A 127 -4.14 24.38 8.65
CA SER A 127 -4.50 25.45 9.60
C SER A 127 -4.29 25.10 11.08
N VAL A 128 -3.81 23.90 11.43
CA VAL A 128 -3.74 23.44 12.83
C VAL A 128 -2.86 24.35 13.68
N ILE A 129 -1.71 24.77 13.16
CA ILE A 129 -0.76 25.62 13.90
C ILE A 129 -1.35 27.02 14.16
N LEU A 130 -2.02 27.60 13.17
CA LEU A 130 -2.68 28.89 13.30
C LEU A 130 -3.82 28.84 14.33
N ALA A 131 -4.64 27.79 14.28
CA ALA A 131 -5.72 27.56 15.23
C ALA A 131 -5.18 27.37 16.66
N LEU A 132 -4.10 26.60 16.81
CA LEU A 132 -3.44 26.37 18.09
C LEU A 132 -2.89 27.66 18.71
N LEU A 133 -2.25 28.51 17.89
CA LEU A 133 -1.73 29.81 18.35
C LEU A 133 -2.86 30.77 18.71
N GLN A 134 -3.95 30.79 17.92
CA GLN A 134 -5.13 31.60 18.21
C GLN A 134 -5.80 31.18 19.53
N GLU A 135 -5.92 29.88 19.79
CA GLU A 135 -6.46 29.36 21.05
C GLU A 135 -5.57 29.74 22.24
N LYS A 136 -4.24 29.64 22.09
CA LYS A 136 -3.30 29.91 23.19
C LYS A 136 -3.09 31.38 23.49
N LEU A 137 -3.06 32.23 22.47
CA LEU A 137 -2.88 33.67 22.65
C LEU A 137 -4.22 34.39 22.88
N ASN A 138 -5.35 33.74 22.61
CA ASN A 138 -6.70 34.31 22.66
C ASN A 138 -6.86 35.59 21.80
N VAL A 139 -6.14 35.65 20.67
CA VAL A 139 -6.05 36.81 19.77
C VAL A 139 -6.18 36.34 18.33
N SER A 140 -6.94 37.08 17.52
CA SER A 140 -7.09 36.80 16.09
C SER A 140 -5.82 37.17 15.31
N PRO A 141 -5.36 36.34 14.35
CA PRO A 141 -4.18 36.65 13.55
C PRO A 141 -4.41 37.90 12.68
N VAL A 142 -3.44 38.80 12.67
CA VAL A 142 -3.39 39.95 11.75
C VAL A 142 -2.45 39.58 10.61
N LEU A 143 -2.96 39.58 9.37
CA LEU A 143 -2.11 39.39 8.19
C LEU A 143 -1.32 40.67 7.94
N VAL A 144 0.01 40.54 7.84
CA VAL A 144 0.92 41.68 7.73
C VAL A 144 1.93 41.44 6.62
N ASP A 145 2.02 42.42 5.72
CA ASP A 145 3.09 42.53 4.73
C ASP A 145 4.21 43.44 5.28
N ALA A 146 5.45 43.26 4.80
CA ALA A 146 6.62 44.02 5.27
C ALA A 146 6.39 45.55 5.28
N ASP A 147 5.79 46.07 4.21
CA ASP A 147 5.45 47.50 4.08
C ASP A 147 4.45 47.97 5.15
N THR A 148 3.43 47.16 5.43
CA THR A 148 2.38 47.49 6.40
C THR A 148 2.87 47.40 7.85
N LEU A 149 3.85 46.54 8.14
CA LEU A 149 4.46 46.39 9.46
C LEU A 149 5.20 47.66 9.91
N SER A 150 5.81 48.39 8.96
CA SER A 150 6.51 49.63 9.25
C SER A 150 5.58 50.69 9.85
N HIS A 151 4.33 50.77 9.37
CA HIS A 151 3.31 51.73 9.79
C HIS A 151 2.46 51.25 10.97
N LEU A 152 2.51 49.97 11.34
CA LEU A 152 1.72 49.41 12.44
C LEU A 152 2.34 49.74 13.82
N SER A 153 1.54 50.29 14.73
CA SER A 153 1.90 50.42 16.15
C SER A 153 1.58 49.11 16.88
N ILE A 154 2.60 48.34 17.27
CA ILE A 154 2.42 47.07 17.99
C ILE A 154 2.20 47.39 19.48
N ASN A 155 1.10 46.91 20.06
CA ASN A 155 0.81 47.12 21.47
C ASN A 155 1.59 46.11 22.33
N THR A 156 2.62 46.56 23.04
CA THR A 156 3.45 45.69 23.90
C THR A 156 2.75 45.20 25.17
N SER A 157 1.58 45.76 25.50
CA SER A 157 0.82 45.39 26.70
C SER A 157 -0.19 44.26 26.47
N ALA A 158 -0.40 43.84 25.23
CA ALA A 158 -1.30 42.76 24.84
C ALA A 158 -0.56 41.73 23.98
N SER A 159 -1.02 40.48 23.98
CA SER A 159 -0.51 39.48 23.05
C SER A 159 -0.89 39.86 21.61
N ASN A 160 0.05 39.70 20.68
CA ASN A 160 -0.18 39.98 19.26
C ASN A 160 0.22 38.75 18.44
N LEU A 161 -0.60 38.38 17.46
CA LEU A 161 -0.29 37.33 16.50
C LEU A 161 -0.22 37.95 15.10
N LEU A 162 0.99 38.08 14.56
CA LEU A 162 1.24 38.64 13.24
C LEU A 162 1.56 37.49 12.27
N LEU A 163 0.76 37.36 11.21
CA LEU A 163 0.88 36.33 10.20
C LEU A 163 1.50 36.93 8.93
N ILE A 164 2.64 36.37 8.50
CA ILE A 164 3.33 36.74 7.28
C ILE A 164 3.29 35.53 6.34
N ASN A 165 2.55 35.64 5.23
CA ASN A 165 2.46 34.59 4.23
C ASN A 165 3.61 34.70 3.24
N LEU A 166 4.32 33.59 3.02
CA LEU A 166 5.45 33.50 2.12
C LEU A 166 5.10 32.56 0.95
N PRO A 167 5.17 33.03 -0.31
CA PRO A 167 4.81 32.21 -1.46
C PRO A 167 5.81 31.07 -1.67
N TYR A 168 5.35 30.00 -2.32
CA TYR A 168 6.23 28.95 -2.83
C TYR A 168 6.28 28.92 -4.36
N CYS A 169 7.32 28.29 -4.87
CA CYS A 169 7.70 28.24 -6.26
C CYS A 169 6.60 27.58 -7.14
N THR A 170 5.96 28.36 -8.01
CA THR A 170 4.91 27.91 -8.94
C THR A 170 5.41 27.83 -10.38
N GLY A 171 6.50 27.09 -10.62
CA GLY A 171 6.86 26.44 -11.90
C GLY A 171 7.03 27.25 -13.20
N LEU A 172 6.61 28.51 -13.34
CA LEU A 172 6.53 29.19 -14.65
C LEU A 172 7.40 30.44 -14.80
N GLU A 173 7.79 31.15 -13.74
CA GLU A 173 8.46 32.46 -13.90
C GLU A 173 9.78 32.63 -13.14
N LYS A 174 9.88 32.16 -11.88
CA LYS A 174 11.10 32.29 -11.07
C LYS A 174 11.66 30.93 -10.63
N SER A 175 12.98 30.86 -10.49
CA SER A 175 13.62 29.66 -9.94
C SER A 175 13.25 29.50 -8.47
N CYS A 176 13.13 28.27 -7.98
CA CYS A 176 12.64 28.07 -6.62
C CYS A 176 13.58 28.64 -5.55
N LYS A 177 14.88 28.59 -5.84
CA LYS A 177 15.92 29.18 -5.01
C LYS A 177 15.79 30.70 -4.89
N GLU A 178 15.44 31.38 -5.98
CA GLU A 178 15.26 32.83 -6.01
C GLU A 178 14.03 33.26 -5.20
N VAL A 179 12.92 32.54 -5.31
CA VAL A 179 11.73 32.77 -4.48
C VAL A 179 12.04 32.59 -2.99
N LEU A 180 12.76 31.52 -2.63
CA LEU A 180 13.16 31.28 -1.23
C LEU A 180 14.14 32.35 -0.72
N HIS A 181 15.03 32.84 -1.58
CA HIS A 181 15.94 33.94 -1.25
C HIS A 181 15.20 35.27 -1.06
N GLU A 182 14.18 35.56 -1.88
CA GLU A 182 13.29 36.70 -1.69
C GLU A 182 12.51 36.57 -0.36
N ASN A 183 11.99 35.39 -0.05
CA ASN A 183 11.31 35.11 1.22
C ASN A 183 12.23 35.32 2.44
N ASP A 184 13.48 34.87 2.35
CA ASP A 184 14.49 35.11 3.39
C ASP A 184 14.80 36.61 3.56
N GLY A 185 14.80 37.37 2.46
CA GLY A 185 14.88 38.82 2.48
C GLY A 185 13.73 39.47 3.26
N ILE A 186 12.49 39.02 3.03
CA ILE A 186 11.30 39.48 3.77
C ILE A 186 11.44 39.18 5.27
N ILE A 187 11.91 37.97 5.62
CA ILE A 187 12.19 37.62 7.03
C ILE A 187 13.20 38.60 7.63
N GLY A 188 14.31 38.86 6.93
CA GLY A 188 15.32 39.82 7.37
C GLY A 188 14.75 41.24 7.59
N GLU A 189 13.92 41.72 6.67
CA GLU A 189 13.28 43.02 6.75
C GLU A 189 12.34 43.13 7.96
N VAL A 190 11.43 42.16 8.13
CA VAL A 190 10.49 42.10 9.26
C VAL A 190 11.24 42.09 10.59
N LEU A 191 12.29 41.28 10.72
CA LEU A 191 13.10 41.23 11.93
C LEU A 191 13.84 42.56 12.18
N SER A 192 14.30 43.24 11.13
CA SER A 192 14.95 44.55 11.25
C SER A 192 13.99 45.64 11.75
N ILE A 193 12.72 45.63 11.30
CA ILE A 193 11.66 46.55 11.75
C ILE A 193 11.34 46.30 13.22
N MET A 194 11.22 45.03 13.63
CA MET A 194 10.94 44.67 15.02
C MET A 194 12.07 45.10 15.96
N LYS A 195 13.32 44.90 15.52
CA LYS A 195 14.50 45.38 16.25
C LYS A 195 14.57 46.90 16.32
N GLY A 196 14.21 47.61 15.24
CA GLY A 196 14.16 49.08 15.22
C GLY A 196 13.09 49.67 16.14
N LYS A 197 11.99 48.93 16.39
CA LYS A 197 10.91 49.32 17.32
C LYS A 197 11.14 48.87 18.77
N ASP A 198 12.25 48.19 19.05
CA ASP A 198 12.59 47.62 20.37
C ASP A 198 11.47 46.73 20.95
N VAL A 199 10.81 45.95 20.09
CA VAL A 199 9.74 45.03 20.49
C VAL A 199 10.31 43.63 20.66
N GLN A 200 10.09 43.03 21.82
CA GLN A 200 10.40 41.62 22.04
C GLN A 200 9.42 40.73 21.28
N TYR A 201 9.94 39.68 20.65
CA TYR A 201 9.14 38.78 19.83
C TYR A 201 9.58 37.33 19.94
N THR A 202 8.64 36.44 19.66
CA THR A 202 8.90 35.03 19.39
C THR A 202 8.49 34.76 17.94
N ALA A 203 9.45 34.38 17.11
CA ALA A 203 9.23 34.09 15.70
C ALA A 203 9.14 32.58 15.47
N MET A 204 8.23 32.18 14.59
CA MET A 204 8.00 30.81 14.16
C MET A 204 8.00 30.76 12.64
N TYR A 205 8.72 29.79 12.07
CA TYR A 205 8.76 29.54 10.64
C TYR A 205 8.34 28.11 10.34
N THR A 206 7.29 27.95 9.53
CA THR A 206 6.73 26.65 9.16
C THR A 206 5.99 26.71 7.82
N GLY A 207 5.57 25.56 7.30
CA GLY A 207 4.85 25.43 6.03
C GLY A 207 3.37 25.07 6.19
N LEU A 208 2.53 25.51 5.26
CA LEU A 208 1.12 25.09 5.15
C LEU A 208 0.98 23.61 4.74
N GLN A 209 1.91 23.13 3.91
CA GLN A 209 1.96 21.75 3.44
C GLN A 209 3.42 21.34 3.14
N PRO A 210 3.73 20.04 3.06
CA PRO A 210 5.05 19.59 2.65
C PRO A 210 5.33 19.93 1.18
N SER A 211 6.55 20.37 0.85
CA SER A 211 6.96 20.56 -0.54
C SER A 211 7.12 19.24 -1.30
N ARG A 212 7.37 18.14 -0.58
CA ARG A 212 7.38 16.77 -1.08
C ARG A 212 6.46 15.91 -0.23
N VAL A 213 5.41 15.38 -0.87
CA VAL A 213 4.56 14.34 -0.27
C VAL A 213 4.94 13.03 -0.95
N ILE A 214 5.44 12.06 -0.18
CA ILE A 214 5.43 10.67 -0.63
C ILE A 214 3.94 10.29 -0.64
N SER A 215 3.33 10.18 -1.82
CA SER A 215 1.92 9.84 -1.92
C SER A 215 1.69 8.48 -1.27
N GLU A 216 1.10 8.49 -0.07
CA GLU A 216 0.52 7.29 0.51
C GLU A 216 -0.71 6.95 -0.33
N MET A 217 -0.66 5.80 -1.00
CA MET A 217 -1.84 5.27 -1.65
C MET A 217 -2.79 4.86 -0.52
N SER A 218 -3.75 5.72 -0.20
CA SER A 218 -4.78 5.44 0.78
C SER A 218 -5.50 4.16 0.36
N MET A 219 -5.14 3.05 1.00
CA MET A 219 -5.85 1.79 0.87
C MET A 219 -7.17 1.96 1.63
N SER A 220 -8.14 2.57 0.97
CA SER A 220 -9.54 2.44 1.37
C SER A 220 -9.83 0.95 1.48
N ASN A 221 -10.45 0.53 2.60
CA ASN A 221 -10.99 -0.81 2.83
C ASN A 221 -12.16 -1.11 1.85
N GLN A 222 -11.95 -0.89 0.56
CA GLN A 222 -12.76 -1.49 -0.47
C GLN A 222 -12.28 -2.93 -0.61
N HIS A 223 -13.23 -3.86 -0.49
CA HIS A 223 -13.05 -5.26 -0.74
C HIS A 223 -12.18 -5.43 -1.99
N ALA A 224 -10.98 -5.98 -1.82
CA ALA A 224 -10.02 -6.20 -2.90
C ALA A 224 -10.56 -7.27 -3.86
N GLY A 225 -11.57 -6.90 -4.65
CA GLY A 225 -11.97 -7.60 -5.84
C GLY A 225 -10.95 -7.31 -6.92
N ARG A 226 -10.46 -8.35 -7.58
CA ARG A 226 -9.66 -8.21 -8.80
C ARG A 226 -10.53 -7.51 -9.85
N SER A 227 -10.32 -6.22 -10.08
CA SER A 227 -10.91 -5.55 -11.24
C SER A 227 -10.09 -5.93 -12.46
N LEU A 228 -10.64 -6.81 -13.30
CA LEU A 228 -10.04 -7.13 -14.60
C LEU A 228 -10.18 -5.94 -15.54
N LEU A 229 -9.13 -5.65 -16.31
CA LEU A 229 -9.24 -4.78 -17.48
C LEU A 229 -10.16 -5.47 -18.48
N GLN A 230 -11.24 -4.80 -18.86
CA GLN A 230 -12.24 -5.31 -19.80
C GLN A 230 -11.57 -5.59 -21.14
N SER A 231 -11.39 -6.87 -21.46
CA SER A 231 -10.95 -7.32 -22.78
C SER A 231 -12.13 -7.33 -23.75
N VAL A 232 -11.87 -6.95 -24.99
CA VAL A 232 -12.81 -6.86 -26.11
C VAL A 232 -13.72 -8.09 -26.18
N GLU A 233 -15.03 -7.85 -26.25
CA GLU A 233 -16.09 -8.84 -26.40
C GLU A 233 -15.85 -9.71 -27.65
N ALA A 234 -15.21 -10.87 -27.46
CA ALA A 234 -15.42 -11.98 -28.37
C ALA A 234 -16.87 -12.47 -28.19
N THR A 235 -17.53 -12.92 -29.26
CA THR A 235 -18.86 -13.52 -29.21
C THR A 235 -18.88 -14.69 -28.21
N VAL A 236 -19.31 -14.42 -26.98
CA VAL A 236 -19.32 -15.41 -25.89
C VAL A 236 -20.42 -16.41 -26.17
N LYS A 237 -20.06 -17.69 -26.24
CA LYS A 237 -21.03 -18.77 -26.35
C LYS A 237 -21.92 -18.79 -25.10
N GLU A 238 -23.23 -18.88 -25.29
CA GLU A 238 -24.18 -18.98 -24.19
C GLU A 238 -23.91 -20.22 -23.32
N PRO A 239 -24.05 -20.10 -21.98
CA PRO A 239 -23.86 -21.21 -21.07
C PRO A 239 -24.96 -22.28 -21.24
N ILE A 240 -24.61 -23.53 -20.97
CA ILE A 240 -25.56 -24.63 -20.92
C ILE A 240 -26.34 -24.52 -19.61
N MET A 241 -27.65 -24.33 -19.70
CA MET A 241 -28.54 -24.15 -18.55
C MET A 241 -29.53 -25.31 -18.46
N PHE A 242 -29.59 -25.95 -17.29
CA PHE A 242 -30.61 -26.95 -16.97
C PHE A 242 -31.62 -26.38 -15.98
N ASN A 243 -32.86 -26.24 -16.44
CA ASN A 243 -33.94 -25.61 -15.70
C ASN A 243 -34.88 -26.67 -15.14
N VAL A 244 -35.21 -26.56 -13.85
CA VAL A 244 -36.21 -27.38 -13.18
C VAL A 244 -37.30 -26.46 -12.67
N SER A 245 -38.56 -26.73 -13.03
CA SER A 245 -39.73 -25.95 -12.58
C SER A 245 -39.62 -24.42 -12.82
N GLY A 246 -38.96 -24.01 -13.92
CA GLY A 246 -38.79 -22.60 -14.29
C GLY A 246 -37.58 -21.89 -13.68
N ASN A 247 -36.85 -22.54 -12.76
CA ASN A 247 -35.62 -22.01 -12.17
C ASN A 247 -34.39 -22.73 -12.72
N THR A 248 -33.33 -21.99 -13.00
CA THR A 248 -32.03 -22.54 -13.40
C THR A 248 -31.39 -23.25 -12.22
N CYS A 249 -31.20 -24.57 -12.33
CA CYS A 249 -30.56 -25.34 -11.26
C CYS A 249 -29.07 -25.55 -11.50
N ILE A 250 -28.71 -25.97 -12.71
CA ILE A 250 -27.32 -26.28 -13.07
C ILE A 250 -26.93 -25.40 -14.25
N MET A 251 -25.76 -24.79 -14.15
CA MET A 251 -25.15 -24.09 -15.27
C MET A 251 -23.74 -24.60 -15.50
N LEU A 252 -23.41 -24.76 -16.77
CA LEU A 252 -22.09 -25.18 -17.22
C LEU A 252 -21.65 -24.29 -18.37
N TRP A 253 -20.44 -23.77 -18.28
CA TRP A 253 -19.78 -23.07 -19.37
C TRP A 253 -18.36 -23.60 -19.52
N ALA A 254 -17.92 -23.73 -20.76
CA ALA A 254 -16.57 -24.13 -21.10
C ALA A 254 -16.22 -23.59 -22.48
N GLN A 255 -15.00 -23.08 -22.67
CA GLN A 255 -14.53 -22.65 -23.98
C GLN A 255 -14.31 -23.86 -24.90
N ASN A 256 -13.65 -24.90 -24.40
CA ASN A 256 -13.43 -26.15 -25.13
C ASN A 256 -13.65 -27.34 -24.20
N LEU A 257 -14.37 -28.35 -24.69
CA LEU A 257 -14.57 -29.63 -24.01
C LEU A 257 -13.87 -30.73 -24.82
N ASN A 258 -12.54 -30.76 -24.72
CA ASN A 258 -11.73 -31.65 -25.52
C ASN A 258 -11.65 -33.03 -24.87
N ILE A 259 -12.01 -34.05 -25.65
CA ILE A 259 -11.88 -35.46 -25.28
C ILE A 259 -10.98 -36.18 -26.28
N SER A 260 -10.18 -37.13 -25.82
CA SER A 260 -9.44 -38.04 -26.69
C SER A 260 -9.47 -39.47 -26.14
N LEU A 261 -9.66 -40.45 -27.01
CA LEU A 261 -9.66 -41.88 -26.66
C LEU A 261 -8.25 -42.50 -26.78
N THR A 262 -7.42 -42.00 -27.69
CA THR A 262 -6.08 -42.55 -27.99
C THR A 262 -5.00 -41.46 -27.92
N GLY A 263 -5.29 -40.34 -27.25
CA GLY A 263 -4.32 -39.29 -26.94
C GLY A 263 -3.96 -38.33 -28.09
N ASP A 264 -4.03 -38.78 -29.34
CA ASP A 264 -3.54 -38.00 -30.49
C ASP A 264 -4.65 -37.23 -31.24
N ASN A 265 -5.90 -37.71 -31.19
CA ASN A 265 -7.05 -37.05 -31.82
C ASN A 265 -7.99 -36.46 -30.76
N TRP A 266 -8.06 -35.13 -30.71
CA TRP A 266 -8.95 -34.39 -29.81
C TRP A 266 -10.25 -34.01 -30.51
N ILE A 267 -11.37 -34.29 -29.86
CA ILE A 267 -12.71 -33.90 -30.31
C ILE A 267 -13.22 -32.85 -29.33
N ASP A 268 -13.59 -31.68 -29.85
CA ASP A 268 -14.18 -30.61 -29.04
C ASP A 268 -15.71 -30.73 -29.03
N LEU A 269 -16.24 -31.19 -27.90
CA LEU A 269 -17.67 -31.31 -27.68
C LEU A 269 -18.34 -29.96 -27.44
N ALA A 270 -17.59 -28.89 -27.13
CA ALA A 270 -18.14 -27.56 -26.96
C ALA A 270 -18.61 -26.94 -28.28
N THR A 271 -18.27 -27.51 -29.44
CA THR A 271 -18.80 -27.04 -30.74
C THR A 271 -20.25 -27.50 -31.00
N GLN A 272 -20.71 -28.52 -30.27
CA GLN A 272 -22.03 -29.14 -30.45
C GLN A 272 -23.00 -28.66 -29.36
N THR A 273 -24.30 -28.68 -29.67
CA THR A 273 -25.38 -28.47 -28.71
C THR A 273 -25.86 -29.81 -28.16
N PRO A 274 -25.64 -30.12 -26.86
CA PRO A 274 -26.09 -31.37 -26.27
C PRO A 274 -27.58 -31.36 -25.92
N SER A 275 -28.22 -32.53 -25.93
CA SER A 275 -29.48 -32.75 -25.20
C SER A 275 -29.19 -32.94 -23.72
N LEU A 276 -30.10 -32.44 -22.87
CA LEU A 276 -30.01 -32.49 -21.41
C LEU A 276 -30.84 -33.64 -20.79
N ASP A 277 -31.34 -34.54 -21.62
CA ASP A 277 -32.20 -35.65 -21.20
C ASP A 277 -31.50 -36.53 -20.14
N GLY A 278 -32.19 -36.77 -19.03
CA GLY A 278 -31.66 -37.54 -17.90
C GLY A 278 -30.89 -36.72 -16.86
N SER A 279 -30.82 -35.40 -17.01
CA SER A 279 -30.32 -34.50 -15.96
C SER A 279 -31.30 -34.43 -14.78
N ILE A 280 -30.77 -34.41 -13.56
CA ILE A 280 -31.54 -34.42 -12.31
C ILE A 280 -30.97 -33.34 -11.40
N CYS A 281 -31.83 -32.56 -10.78
CA CYS A 281 -31.44 -31.60 -9.75
C CYS A 281 -32.28 -31.82 -8.49
N ASN A 282 -31.60 -32.09 -7.38
CA ASN A 282 -32.15 -32.18 -6.04
C ASN A 282 -31.33 -31.28 -5.10
N SER A 283 -31.82 -31.04 -3.88
CA SER A 283 -31.18 -30.16 -2.90
C SER A 283 -29.78 -30.62 -2.47
N SER A 284 -29.51 -31.93 -2.52
CA SER A 284 -28.27 -32.53 -2.02
C SER A 284 -27.47 -33.27 -3.10
N TYR A 285 -28.11 -33.62 -4.21
CA TYR A 285 -27.49 -34.32 -5.34
C TYR A 285 -27.98 -33.75 -6.66
N SER A 286 -27.06 -33.47 -7.58
CA SER A 286 -27.39 -33.00 -8.92
C SER A 286 -26.53 -33.71 -9.96
N LEU A 287 -27.16 -34.19 -11.02
CA LEU A 287 -26.56 -34.89 -12.15
C LEU A 287 -26.85 -34.11 -13.42
N LEU A 288 -25.82 -33.64 -14.10
CA LEU A 288 -25.94 -33.03 -15.43
C LEU A 288 -25.52 -34.04 -16.49
N VAL A 289 -26.44 -34.40 -17.38
CA VAL A 289 -26.21 -35.31 -18.50
C VAL A 289 -26.20 -34.50 -19.79
N LEU A 290 -25.11 -34.58 -20.55
CA LEU A 290 -24.95 -33.97 -21.87
C LEU A 290 -24.84 -35.08 -22.91
N ALA A 291 -25.92 -35.30 -23.67
CA ALA A 291 -25.95 -36.25 -24.76
C ALA A 291 -25.70 -35.54 -26.09
N TYR A 292 -24.58 -35.87 -26.75
CA TYR A 292 -24.19 -35.24 -28.01
C TYR A 292 -24.64 -36.07 -29.23
N PRO A 293 -24.97 -35.43 -30.37
CA PRO A 293 -25.33 -36.12 -31.61
C PRO A 293 -24.25 -37.08 -32.12
N SER A 294 -22.98 -36.82 -31.76
CA SER A 294 -21.84 -37.66 -32.09
C SER A 294 -21.79 -39.00 -31.33
N GLY A 295 -22.77 -39.30 -30.46
CA GLY A 295 -22.85 -40.53 -29.67
C GLY A 295 -22.09 -40.49 -28.35
N HIS A 296 -21.46 -39.37 -28.03
CA HIS A 296 -20.76 -39.15 -26.75
C HIS A 296 -21.76 -38.67 -25.69
N ILE A 297 -21.70 -39.25 -24.50
CA ILE A 297 -22.51 -38.84 -23.35
C ILE A 297 -21.58 -38.47 -22.20
N LEU A 298 -21.63 -37.21 -21.76
CA LEU A 298 -20.93 -36.73 -20.58
C LEU A 298 -21.91 -36.63 -19.40
N ARG A 299 -21.51 -37.14 -18.23
CA ARG A 299 -22.29 -37.03 -16.99
C ARG A 299 -21.46 -36.38 -15.90
N PHE A 300 -21.93 -35.26 -15.37
CA PHE A 300 -21.32 -34.56 -14.24
C PHE A 300 -22.16 -34.82 -12.99
N SER A 301 -21.64 -35.64 -12.08
CA SER A 301 -22.27 -35.96 -10.81
C SER A 301 -21.74 -35.01 -9.73
N MET A 302 -22.62 -34.23 -9.11
CA MET A 302 -22.28 -33.28 -8.06
C MET A 302 -23.09 -33.58 -6.78
N SER A 303 -22.49 -33.33 -5.62
CA SER A 303 -23.18 -33.41 -4.33
C SER A 303 -22.95 -32.14 -3.50
N GLN A 304 -23.92 -31.81 -2.65
CA GLN A 304 -23.84 -30.70 -1.71
C GLN A 304 -23.93 -31.21 -0.28
N ARG A 305 -23.03 -30.72 0.59
CA ARG A 305 -23.00 -31.09 2.02
C ARG A 305 -22.64 -29.90 2.90
N PHE A 306 -23.20 -29.87 4.11
CA PHE A 306 -22.85 -28.89 5.14
C PHE A 306 -21.56 -29.33 5.86
N TYR A 307 -20.57 -28.44 5.94
CA TYR A 307 -19.33 -28.68 6.67
C TYR A 307 -19.32 -27.84 7.95
N SER A 308 -19.26 -28.50 9.11
CA SER A 308 -19.31 -27.84 10.43
C SER A 308 -18.14 -26.88 10.66
N VAL A 309 -16.95 -27.20 10.15
CA VAL A 309 -15.73 -26.38 10.33
C VAL A 309 -15.84 -25.02 9.63
N SER A 310 -16.46 -24.99 8.45
CA SER A 310 -16.65 -23.75 7.69
C SER A 310 -18.02 -23.10 7.94
N ALA A 311 -18.92 -23.79 8.66
CA ALA A 311 -20.31 -23.42 8.88
C ALA A 311 -21.07 -23.07 7.58
N ARG A 312 -20.71 -23.73 6.47
CA ARG A 312 -21.24 -23.43 5.13
C ARG A 312 -21.54 -24.71 4.35
N ASN A 313 -22.46 -24.60 3.39
CA ASN A 313 -22.70 -25.64 2.40
C ASN A 313 -21.63 -25.57 1.30
N TRP A 314 -21.02 -26.70 1.00
CA TRP A 314 -20.07 -26.84 -0.09
C TRP A 314 -20.62 -27.83 -1.10
N PHE A 315 -20.45 -27.51 -2.38
CA PHE A 315 -20.70 -28.45 -3.45
C PHE A 315 -19.38 -29.02 -3.97
N THR A 316 -19.41 -30.30 -4.34
CA THR A 316 -18.27 -31.01 -4.90
C THR A 316 -18.68 -31.70 -6.19
N LEU A 317 -17.80 -31.69 -7.19
CA LEU A 317 -17.97 -32.52 -8.38
C LEU A 317 -17.44 -33.92 -8.06
N ASP A 318 -18.34 -34.86 -7.78
CA ASP A 318 -17.98 -36.20 -7.31
C ASP A 318 -17.28 -37.00 -8.42
N SER A 319 -17.92 -37.09 -9.58
CA SER A 319 -17.36 -37.78 -10.74
C SER A 319 -17.84 -37.21 -12.08
N VAL A 320 -16.99 -37.36 -13.08
CA VAL A 320 -17.28 -37.12 -14.49
C VAL A 320 -17.24 -38.46 -15.21
N GLN A 321 -18.37 -38.89 -15.76
CA GLN A 321 -18.44 -40.10 -16.57
C GLN A 321 -18.54 -39.73 -18.04
N LEU A 322 -17.77 -40.41 -18.87
CA LEU A 322 -17.83 -40.33 -20.31
C LEU A 322 -18.24 -41.70 -20.84
N GLN A 323 -19.27 -41.72 -21.67
CA GLN A 323 -19.76 -42.92 -22.32
C GLN A 323 -19.79 -42.71 -23.83
N LEU A 324 -19.24 -43.67 -24.58
CA LEU A 324 -19.32 -43.74 -26.04
C LEU A 324 -19.61 -45.19 -26.42
N ASN A 325 -20.81 -45.46 -26.94
CA ASN A 325 -21.29 -46.83 -27.21
C ASN A 325 -21.17 -47.72 -25.94
N ASP A 326 -20.44 -48.84 -26.03
CA ASP A 326 -20.16 -49.77 -24.92
C ASP A 326 -18.95 -49.38 -24.05
N LEU A 327 -18.21 -48.33 -24.44
CA LEU A 327 -17.05 -47.85 -23.68
C LEU A 327 -17.49 -46.80 -22.66
N SER A 328 -17.17 -47.03 -21.38
CA SER A 328 -17.39 -46.06 -20.32
C SER A 328 -16.11 -45.79 -19.52
N ALA A 329 -15.86 -44.52 -19.26
CA ALA A 329 -14.78 -44.04 -18.41
C ALA A 329 -15.34 -43.16 -17.30
N SER A 330 -14.84 -43.33 -16.08
CA SER A 330 -15.21 -42.52 -14.92
C SER A 330 -13.96 -41.85 -14.36
N PHE A 331 -14.08 -40.55 -14.10
CA PHE A 331 -13.05 -39.73 -13.47
C PHE A 331 -13.60 -39.14 -12.17
N ILE A 332 -12.79 -39.10 -11.12
CA ILE A 332 -13.16 -38.62 -9.79
C ILE A 332 -12.65 -37.18 -9.64
N GLY A 333 -13.57 -36.26 -9.35
CA GLY A 333 -13.27 -34.82 -9.16
C GLY A 333 -13.31 -34.35 -7.71
N ARG A 334 -13.82 -35.17 -6.79
CA ARG A 334 -14.25 -34.77 -5.43
C ARG A 334 -13.20 -34.08 -4.55
N ARG A 335 -11.91 -34.25 -4.87
CA ARG A 335 -10.79 -33.69 -4.09
C ARG A 335 -10.33 -32.32 -4.59
N ALA A 336 -10.57 -32.03 -5.86
CA ALA A 336 -9.94 -30.91 -6.54
C ALA A 336 -10.95 -29.91 -7.10
N ILE A 337 -12.19 -30.37 -7.36
CA ILE A 337 -13.26 -29.55 -7.90
C ILE A 337 -14.36 -29.42 -6.84
N TYR A 338 -14.28 -28.32 -6.09
CA TYR A 338 -15.21 -27.99 -5.02
C TYR A 338 -15.31 -26.47 -4.86
N ALA A 339 -16.47 -25.99 -4.42
CA ALA A 339 -16.69 -24.59 -4.08
C ALA A 339 -17.85 -24.45 -3.09
N PRO A 340 -17.98 -23.31 -2.39
CA PRO A 340 -19.19 -23.02 -1.62
C PRO A 340 -20.43 -23.09 -2.52
N ALA A 341 -21.56 -23.60 -2.01
CA ALA A 341 -22.79 -23.77 -2.79
C ALA A 341 -23.34 -22.47 -3.39
N GLU A 342 -23.01 -21.33 -2.78
CA GLU A 342 -23.38 -19.99 -3.25
C GLU A 342 -22.57 -19.52 -4.46
N TYR A 343 -21.40 -20.12 -4.69
CA TYR A 343 -20.41 -19.73 -5.70
C TYR A 343 -20.41 -20.69 -6.89
N SER A 344 -19.84 -20.25 -8.00
CA SER A 344 -19.51 -21.12 -9.13
C SER A 344 -18.06 -21.61 -8.98
N PHE A 345 -17.75 -22.82 -9.47
CA PHE A 345 -16.36 -23.26 -9.58
C PHE A 345 -15.83 -22.87 -10.95
N HIS A 346 -14.66 -22.23 -11.01
CA HIS A 346 -14.02 -21.81 -12.25
C HIS A 346 -12.57 -22.30 -12.33
N CYS A 347 -12.13 -22.73 -13.51
CA CYS A 347 -10.75 -23.14 -13.72
C CYS A 347 -10.32 -23.01 -15.18
N GLN A 348 -9.13 -22.43 -15.41
CA GLN A 348 -8.57 -22.27 -16.75
C GLN A 348 -8.36 -23.61 -17.48
N SER A 349 -7.98 -24.67 -16.76
CA SER A 349 -7.63 -25.97 -17.35
C SER A 349 -8.00 -27.10 -16.38
N VAL A 350 -8.93 -27.96 -16.79
CA VAL A 350 -9.32 -29.17 -16.06
C VAL A 350 -8.93 -30.41 -16.87
N THR A 351 -7.90 -31.11 -16.40
CA THR A 351 -7.24 -32.19 -17.15
C THR A 351 -7.18 -33.49 -16.35
N SER A 352 -7.14 -34.63 -17.07
CA SER A 352 -7.00 -35.96 -16.46
C SER A 352 -5.59 -36.56 -16.51
N PHE A 353 -4.64 -35.92 -17.20
CA PHE A 353 -3.30 -36.50 -17.49
C PHE A 353 -2.11 -35.62 -17.07
N ARG A 354 -2.27 -34.29 -17.03
CA ARG A 354 -1.30 -33.32 -16.49
C ARG A 354 -2.00 -32.54 -15.38
N ASP A 355 -1.32 -32.24 -14.28
CA ASP A 355 -1.88 -31.50 -13.13
C ASP A 355 -3.32 -31.93 -12.80
N THR A 356 -3.46 -33.22 -12.47
CA THR A 356 -4.73 -33.95 -12.59
C THR A 356 -5.77 -33.51 -11.56
N LEU A 357 -6.70 -32.66 -11.99
CA LEU A 357 -7.91 -32.32 -11.23
C LEU A 357 -8.95 -33.45 -11.32
N LEU A 358 -8.95 -34.20 -12.42
CA LEU A 358 -9.81 -35.36 -12.66
C LEU A 358 -8.99 -36.65 -12.63
N VAL A 359 -9.14 -37.44 -11.57
CA VAL A 359 -8.36 -38.67 -11.39
C VAL A 359 -9.12 -39.85 -12.00
N PRO A 360 -8.53 -40.65 -12.92
CA PRO A 360 -9.22 -41.81 -13.48
C PRO A 360 -9.58 -42.83 -12.39
N ASN A 361 -10.80 -43.36 -12.45
CA ASN A 361 -11.24 -44.39 -11.53
C ASN A 361 -10.76 -45.76 -12.02
N ASN A 362 -9.82 -46.38 -11.30
CA ASN A 362 -9.16 -47.64 -11.67
C ASN A 362 -10.09 -48.88 -11.73
N THR A 363 -11.38 -48.74 -11.45
CA THR A 363 -12.34 -49.86 -11.53
C THR A 363 -12.63 -50.29 -12.97
N ASN A 364 -12.47 -49.40 -13.96
CA ASN A 364 -12.68 -49.72 -15.37
C ASN A 364 -11.33 -49.75 -16.09
N GLN A 365 -10.89 -50.90 -16.63
CA GLN A 365 -9.58 -51.01 -17.29
C GLN A 365 -9.39 -50.04 -18.47
N ASN A 366 -10.49 -49.56 -19.08
CA ASN A 366 -10.48 -48.66 -20.22
C ASN A 366 -10.35 -47.17 -19.85
N THR A 367 -10.42 -46.78 -18.56
CA THR A 367 -10.32 -45.34 -18.17
C THR A 367 -8.97 -44.71 -18.43
N THR A 368 -7.90 -45.51 -18.53
CA THR A 368 -6.54 -45.03 -18.77
C THR A 368 -6.30 -44.60 -20.21
N GLN A 369 -7.13 -45.05 -21.14
CA GLN A 369 -7.04 -44.68 -22.56
C GLN A 369 -7.63 -43.29 -22.81
N TRP A 370 -8.72 -42.96 -22.12
CA TRP A 370 -9.40 -41.68 -22.24
C TRP A 370 -8.63 -40.53 -21.57
N ARG A 371 -8.49 -39.41 -22.28
CA ARG A 371 -7.99 -38.15 -21.73
C ARG A 371 -9.03 -37.05 -21.89
N LEU A 372 -9.25 -36.33 -20.80
CA LEU A 372 -10.12 -35.16 -20.74
C LEU A 372 -9.25 -33.90 -20.61
N ASN A 373 -9.63 -32.87 -21.36
CA ASN A 373 -9.03 -31.55 -21.30
C ASN A 373 -10.11 -30.48 -21.49
N PHE A 374 -10.58 -29.89 -20.40
CA PHE A 374 -11.55 -28.80 -20.43
C PHE A 374 -10.82 -27.47 -20.27
N ILE A 375 -11.05 -26.55 -21.20
CA ILE A 375 -10.45 -25.21 -21.22
C ILE A 375 -11.50 -24.21 -20.77
N ASP A 376 -11.12 -23.36 -19.82
CA ASP A 376 -11.94 -22.29 -19.27
C ASP A 376 -13.28 -22.81 -18.74
N PHE A 377 -13.21 -23.73 -17.78
CA PHE A 377 -14.33 -24.50 -17.27
C PHE A 377 -14.98 -23.81 -16.08
N GLN A 378 -16.28 -23.53 -16.17
CA GLN A 378 -17.09 -22.97 -15.08
C GLN A 378 -18.36 -23.80 -14.86
N ILE A 379 -18.61 -24.24 -13.63
CA ILE A 379 -19.79 -25.03 -13.27
C ILE A 379 -20.41 -24.56 -11.96
N GLN A 380 -21.74 -24.55 -11.92
CA GLN A 380 -22.51 -24.25 -10.72
C GLN A 380 -23.74 -25.17 -10.66
N GLY A 381 -24.05 -25.69 -9.47
CA GLY A 381 -25.22 -26.53 -9.24
C GLY A 381 -26.05 -26.05 -8.04
N PHE A 382 -27.13 -26.78 -7.74
CA PHE A 382 -27.97 -26.61 -6.54
C PHE A 382 -28.83 -25.34 -6.45
N GLY A 383 -29.08 -24.67 -7.57
CA GLY A 383 -30.04 -23.56 -7.66
C GLY A 383 -29.36 -22.20 -7.59
N LEU A 384 -29.64 -21.37 -8.60
CA LEU A 384 -29.09 -20.02 -8.67
C LEU A 384 -30.04 -19.00 -8.06
N ALA A 385 -29.52 -18.17 -7.16
CA ALA A 385 -30.28 -17.06 -6.59
C ALA A 385 -30.62 -15.98 -7.64
N ASN A 386 -29.72 -15.78 -8.62
CA ASN A 386 -29.83 -14.76 -9.67
C ASN A 386 -29.95 -15.38 -11.07
N GLY A 387 -31.04 -16.14 -11.29
CA GLY A 387 -31.64 -16.48 -12.59
C GLY A 387 -30.74 -16.89 -13.76
N THR A 388 -30.05 -15.92 -14.36
CA THR A 388 -29.39 -16.03 -15.68
C THR A 388 -27.88 -15.91 -15.66
N ASN A 389 -27.26 -15.55 -14.53
CA ASN A 389 -25.81 -15.30 -14.44
C ASN A 389 -25.15 -16.21 -13.40
N PHE A 390 -23.91 -16.62 -13.65
CA PHE A 390 -23.12 -17.34 -12.65
C PHE A 390 -22.95 -16.50 -11.39
N SER A 391 -23.00 -17.16 -10.24
CA SER A 391 -22.53 -16.56 -8.99
C SER A 391 -21.02 -16.32 -9.04
N TYR A 392 -20.53 -15.59 -8.04
CA TYR A 392 -19.10 -15.35 -7.83
C TYR A 392 -18.26 -16.61 -8.05
N ALA A 393 -17.17 -16.48 -8.81
CA ALA A 393 -16.32 -17.60 -9.21
C ALA A 393 -15.27 -17.93 -8.14
N SER A 394 -15.23 -19.19 -7.75
CA SER A 394 -14.18 -19.80 -6.94
C SER A 394 -13.18 -20.47 -7.87
N ASP A 395 -12.04 -19.81 -8.06
CA ASP A 395 -10.96 -20.31 -8.91
C ASP A 395 -10.28 -21.56 -8.33
N CYS A 396 -9.89 -22.48 -9.21
CA CYS A 396 -9.12 -23.69 -8.86
C CYS A 396 -7.69 -23.40 -8.39
N ALA A 397 -7.17 -22.19 -8.64
CA ALA A 397 -5.82 -21.79 -8.26
C ALA A 397 -5.86 -20.83 -7.06
N GLY A 398 -5.23 -21.24 -5.96
CA GLY A 398 -4.94 -20.32 -4.85
C GLY A 398 -3.88 -19.29 -5.23
N PHE A 399 -3.83 -18.17 -4.50
CA PHE A 399 -2.80 -17.13 -4.69
C PHE A 399 -1.37 -17.67 -4.58
N PHE A 400 -1.15 -18.61 -3.66
CA PHE A 400 0.15 -19.24 -3.44
C PHE A 400 -0.04 -20.75 -3.34
N THR A 401 0.76 -21.49 -4.11
CA THR A 401 0.83 -22.94 -3.98
C THR A 401 1.56 -23.32 -2.70
N ALA A 402 1.37 -24.55 -2.21
CA ALA A 402 2.09 -25.06 -1.05
C ALA A 402 3.63 -24.93 -1.22
N GLY A 403 4.13 -25.17 -2.45
CA GLY A 403 5.55 -25.00 -2.76
C GLY A 403 6.04 -23.55 -2.64
N ILE A 404 5.24 -22.58 -3.10
CA ILE A 404 5.57 -21.16 -2.96
C ILE A 404 5.55 -20.76 -1.49
N TRP A 405 4.58 -21.23 -0.71
CA TRP A 405 4.53 -20.96 0.74
C TRP A 405 5.76 -21.47 1.48
N MET A 406 6.16 -22.72 1.23
CA MET A 406 7.35 -23.30 1.84
C MET A 406 8.61 -22.54 1.43
N GLY A 407 8.73 -22.13 0.16
CA GLY A 407 9.85 -21.33 -0.34
C GLY A 407 9.88 -19.91 0.23
N LEU A 408 8.73 -19.25 0.35
CA LEU A 408 8.63 -17.89 0.87
C LEU A 408 8.98 -17.84 2.35
N ILE A 409 8.40 -18.73 3.15
CA ILE A 409 8.67 -18.78 4.61
C ILE A 409 10.14 -19.06 4.88
N THR A 410 10.74 -20.03 4.17
CA THR A 410 12.16 -20.37 4.34
C THR A 410 13.08 -19.24 3.89
N SER A 411 12.77 -18.60 2.76
CA SER A 411 13.57 -17.47 2.26
C SER A 411 13.50 -16.27 3.18
N LEU A 412 12.31 -15.95 3.71
CA LEU A 412 12.11 -14.86 4.67
C LEU A 412 12.90 -15.10 5.97
N LEU A 413 12.87 -16.33 6.48
CA LEU A 413 13.62 -16.72 7.68
C LEU A 413 15.13 -16.57 7.47
N MET A 414 15.65 -17.04 6.33
CA MET A 414 17.07 -16.90 6.01
C MET A 414 17.48 -15.44 5.82
N LEU A 415 16.62 -14.63 5.19
CA LEU A 415 16.85 -13.20 5.02
C LEU A 415 16.88 -12.49 6.38
N TRP A 416 16.00 -12.85 7.31
CA TRP A 416 16.00 -12.30 8.65
C TRP A 416 17.30 -12.58 9.40
N ILE A 417 17.78 -13.84 9.35
CA ILE A 417 19.08 -14.21 9.95
C ILE A 417 20.23 -13.44 9.29
N PHE A 418 20.20 -13.29 7.96
CA PHE A 418 21.22 -12.56 7.22
C PHE A 418 21.27 -11.08 7.59
N VAL A 419 20.11 -10.42 7.65
CA VAL A 419 20.01 -9.00 8.04
C VAL A 419 20.48 -8.80 9.48
N TYR A 420 20.14 -9.70 10.39
CA TYR A 420 20.63 -9.66 11.76
C TYR A 420 22.16 -9.82 11.83
N GLY A 421 22.74 -10.75 11.06
CA GLY A 421 24.19 -10.92 10.96
C GLY A 421 24.88 -9.67 10.40
N LEU A 422 24.31 -9.06 9.35
CA LEU A 422 24.83 -7.85 8.74
C LEU A 422 24.73 -6.64 9.69
N HIS A 423 23.62 -6.53 10.43
CA HIS A 423 23.44 -5.51 11.47
C HIS A 423 24.53 -5.62 12.55
N MET A 424 24.84 -6.83 13.02
CA MET A 424 25.92 -7.04 13.99
C MET A 424 27.30 -6.66 13.45
N ILE A 425 27.59 -6.97 12.18
CA ILE A 425 28.86 -6.58 11.54
C ILE A 425 28.96 -5.05 11.40
N MET A 426 27.87 -4.37 11.03
CA MET A 426 27.85 -2.90 10.91
C MET A 426 28.06 -2.18 12.24
N GLN A 427 27.78 -2.84 13.37
CA GLN A 427 28.00 -2.27 14.72
C GLN A 427 29.40 -2.56 15.27
N LEU A 428 30.30 -3.20 14.52
CA LEU A 428 31.69 -3.38 14.93
C LEU A 428 32.43 -2.05 14.87
N ASN A 429 32.53 -1.38 16.02
CA ASN A 429 33.35 -0.19 16.19
C ASN A 429 34.81 -0.60 16.40
N THR A 430 35.72 0.05 15.68
CA THR A 430 37.15 -0.07 15.95
C THR A 430 37.51 0.68 17.24
N MET A 431 38.55 0.22 17.92
CA MET A 431 39.11 0.89 19.09
C MET A 431 39.51 2.33 18.69
N ASP A 432 39.03 3.34 19.41
CA ASP A 432 39.31 4.76 19.10
C ASP A 432 40.80 5.10 19.30
N ARG A 433 41.46 4.40 20.22
CA ARG A 433 42.85 4.65 20.57
C ARG A 433 43.57 3.35 20.91
N PHE A 434 44.70 3.13 20.24
CA PHE A 434 45.69 2.17 20.71
C PHE A 434 46.57 2.89 21.72
N ASP A 435 46.75 2.32 22.92
CA ASP A 435 47.69 2.90 23.89
C ASP A 435 49.11 2.81 23.35
N ASP A 436 49.65 3.96 22.95
CA ASP A 436 51.05 4.11 22.57
C ASP A 436 51.92 4.02 23.83
N PRO A 437 52.83 3.04 23.96
CA PRO A 437 53.70 2.90 25.13
C PRO A 437 54.66 4.09 25.33
N LYS A 438 54.70 5.05 24.41
CA LYS A 438 55.47 6.30 24.52
C LYS A 438 54.61 7.54 24.79
N GLY A 439 53.28 7.41 24.86
CA GLY A 439 52.37 8.51 25.20
C GLY A 439 52.35 8.81 26.71
N PRO A 440 52.03 10.04 27.13
CA PRO A 440 51.91 10.39 28.55
C PRO A 440 50.80 9.56 29.23
N SER A 441 51.10 9.02 30.41
CA SER A 441 50.16 8.20 31.19
C SER A 441 48.96 9.02 31.66
N ILE A 442 47.78 8.42 31.61
CA ILE A 442 46.54 9.01 32.17
C ILE A 442 46.74 9.20 33.69
N SER A 443 46.72 10.46 34.13
CA SER A 443 46.65 10.81 35.54
C SER A 443 45.20 10.74 35.99
N VAL A 444 44.88 9.76 36.82
CA VAL A 444 43.58 9.69 37.50
C VAL A 444 43.59 10.73 38.62
N PRO A 445 42.69 11.73 38.61
CA PRO A 445 42.64 12.70 39.70
C PRO A 445 42.11 11.99 40.95
N GLN A 446 42.98 11.74 41.92
CA GLN A 446 42.54 11.37 43.26
C GLN A 446 41.97 12.63 43.91
N LYS A 447 40.64 12.66 44.10
CA LYS A 447 40.01 13.63 44.98
C LYS A 447 40.19 13.14 46.41
N GLU A 448 40.93 13.90 47.21
CA GLU A 448 40.77 13.95 48.67
C GLU A 448 39.45 14.62 49.05
#